data_AF-A0AAE1UWK3-F1
#
_entry.id   AF-A0AAE1UWK3-F1
#
_cell.length_a   1.000
_cell.length_b   1.000
_cell.length_c   1.000
_cell.angle_alpha   90.00
_cell.angle_beta   90.00
_cell.angle_gamma   90.00
#
_symmetry.space_group_name_H-M   'P 1'
#
loop_
_entity.id
_entity.type
_entity.pdbx_description
1 polymer ?
#
loop_
_entity_poly.entity_id
_entity_poly.type
_entity_poly.pdbx_seq_one_letter_code
_entity_poly.pdbx_strand_id
1 'polypeptide(L)'
;MGNIVLFDERKRAIWQYFDHPTDPLLPGQNLVSRQELIASVIASCWSRGLLSFTVLNGSLVSYAATKPPQYYYASHYRNYTHLRFDGHTLSLVYFADRFLKLEHNGHLRVYNFDRDELDWKVESDICVSESNIGKCGYPMAIYGRKADLGCTELTSISCDSLQYHSLLELRDTTYFAFDISFQINSSIWFEGTKLDDCKTACLSNCSCKAVVWAVTGRKKCLLLNEVFSIMDNGEGRDRTTVFLKVQNQSPIISGGKNSRPFKNLDWTQADEEDVHLLSVFRRKAEQEQLMDMVDKNEDMQLHREAVTEMMSLAAWCLQGDFAKRPSMSLVVKAVEGLVTVETNLNYNFTSLP
;
A
#
# COMPACT_ATOMS: atom_id res chain seq x y z
N MET A 1 16.28 -20.27 -1.36
CA MET A 1 15.95 -19.04 -2.12
C MET A 1 16.79 -19.01 -3.39
N GLY A 2 16.24 -18.57 -4.52
CA GLY A 2 16.92 -18.71 -5.81
C GLY A 2 16.54 -17.64 -6.81
N ASN A 3 17.52 -17.22 -7.61
CA ASN A 3 17.31 -16.38 -8.79
C ASN A 3 16.87 -17.27 -9.95
N ILE A 4 15.76 -16.94 -10.60
CA ILE A 4 15.34 -17.60 -11.85
C ILE A 4 15.97 -16.83 -13.00
N VAL A 5 16.78 -17.51 -13.80
CA VAL A 5 17.51 -16.92 -14.93
C VAL A 5 17.13 -17.63 -16.21
N LEU A 6 16.71 -16.86 -17.22
CA LEU A 6 16.47 -17.35 -18.56
C LEU A 6 17.74 -17.15 -19.38
N PHE A 7 18.20 -18.24 -20.01
CA PHE A 7 19.38 -18.22 -20.87
C PHE A 7 18.98 -18.39 -22.33
N ASP A 8 19.71 -17.73 -23.24
CA ASP A 8 19.62 -18.01 -24.66
C ASP A 8 20.36 -19.31 -25.05
N GLU A 9 20.29 -19.69 -26.32
CA GLU A 9 20.99 -20.88 -26.86
C GLU A 9 22.52 -20.82 -26.70
N ARG A 10 23.08 -19.61 -26.49
CA ARG A 10 24.51 -19.38 -26.24
C ARG A 10 24.85 -19.34 -24.75
N LYS A 11 23.91 -19.72 -23.87
CA LYS A 11 24.04 -19.67 -22.41
C LYS A 11 24.27 -18.26 -21.85
N ARG A 12 23.81 -17.22 -22.55
CA ARG A 12 23.82 -15.84 -22.04
C ARG A 12 22.52 -15.58 -21.31
N ALA A 13 22.59 -15.02 -20.10
CA ALA A 13 21.41 -14.61 -19.36
C ALA A 13 20.73 -13.47 -20.11
N ILE A 14 19.47 -13.66 -20.51
CA ILE A 14 18.66 -12.65 -21.21
C ILE A 14 17.58 -12.05 -20.32
N TRP A 15 17.26 -12.71 -19.22
CA TRP A 15 16.33 -12.23 -18.21
C TRP A 15 16.65 -12.89 -16.86
N GLN A 16 16.48 -12.15 -15.77
CA GLN A 16 16.54 -12.73 -14.43
C GLN A 16 15.52 -12.09 -13.49
N TYR A 17 14.99 -12.89 -12.58
CA TYR A 17 14.02 -12.42 -11.59
C TYR A 17 14.58 -11.31 -10.71
N PHE A 18 15.87 -11.37 -10.36
CA PHE A 18 16.51 -10.38 -9.49
C PHE A 18 16.53 -8.96 -10.08
N ASP A 19 16.37 -8.80 -11.40
CA ASP A 19 16.30 -7.47 -12.06
C ASP A 19 14.95 -6.77 -11.88
N HIS A 20 13.94 -7.48 -11.37
CA HIS A 20 12.59 -6.98 -11.14
C HIS A 20 12.18 -7.19 -9.68
N PRO A 21 12.81 -6.45 -8.74
CA PRO A 21 12.53 -6.62 -7.33
C PRO A 21 11.05 -6.39 -7.01
N THR A 22 10.46 -7.37 -6.32
CA THR A 22 9.15 -7.29 -5.68
C THR A 22 9.33 -7.41 -4.17
N ASP A 23 8.23 -7.49 -3.42
CA ASP A 23 8.24 -7.95 -2.03
C ASP A 23 8.57 -9.46 -1.98
N PRO A 24 9.67 -9.95 -1.36
CA PRO A 24 10.78 -9.27 -0.66
C PRO A 24 12.11 -9.16 -1.47
N LEU A 25 13.06 -8.34 -0.98
CA LEU A 25 14.45 -8.27 -1.47
C LEU A 25 15.32 -9.34 -0.81
N LEU A 26 15.99 -10.16 -1.62
CA LEU A 26 16.72 -11.36 -1.17
C LEU A 26 18.25 -11.18 -1.11
N PRO A 27 19.00 -12.05 -0.40
CA PRO A 27 20.46 -12.05 -0.42
C PRO A 27 21.00 -12.25 -1.84
N GLY A 28 21.93 -11.41 -2.26
CA GLY A 28 22.46 -11.39 -3.64
C GLY A 28 21.61 -10.62 -4.64
N GLN A 29 20.43 -10.14 -4.25
CA GLN A 29 19.64 -9.18 -5.01
C GLN A 29 20.04 -7.74 -4.64
N ASN A 30 20.02 -6.87 -5.65
CA ASN A 30 20.33 -5.47 -5.51
C ASN A 30 19.09 -4.63 -5.84
N LEU A 31 18.85 -3.59 -5.05
CA LEU A 31 17.89 -2.54 -5.35
C LEU A 31 18.64 -1.28 -5.78
N VAL A 32 18.45 -0.86 -7.03
CA VAL A 32 19.10 0.34 -7.60
C VAL A 32 18.08 1.43 -7.90
N SER A 33 18.56 2.62 -8.26
CA SER A 33 17.67 3.73 -8.65
C SER A 33 16.73 3.32 -9.80
N ARG A 34 15.48 3.83 -9.76
CA ARG A 34 14.35 3.48 -10.65
C ARG A 34 13.71 2.11 -10.41
N GLN A 35 14.20 1.33 -9.44
CA GLN A 35 13.48 0.16 -8.92
C GLN A 35 12.80 0.53 -7.60
N GLU A 36 11.74 -0.18 -7.27
CA GLU A 36 11.00 0.04 -6.02
C GLU A 36 10.54 -1.28 -5.42
N LEU A 37 10.61 -1.38 -4.11
CA LEU A 37 9.87 -2.38 -3.35
C LEU A 37 8.49 -1.82 -3.10
N ILE A 38 7.46 -2.58 -3.44
CA ILE A 38 6.07 -2.16 -3.26
C ILE A 38 5.46 -3.07 -2.22
N ALA A 39 4.91 -2.46 -1.17
CA ALA A 39 4.24 -3.17 -0.12
C ALA A 39 2.99 -3.86 -0.67
N SER A 40 2.64 -5.00 -0.08
CA SER A 40 1.35 -5.62 -0.31
C SER A 40 0.21 -4.75 0.26
N VAL A 41 -1.02 -4.93 -0.23
CA VAL A 41 -2.20 -4.20 0.30
C VAL A 41 -2.42 -4.50 1.78
N ILE A 42 -2.36 -5.78 2.13
CA ILE A 42 -2.43 -6.34 3.49
C ILE A 42 -1.59 -7.62 3.54
N ALA A 43 -1.39 -8.20 4.74
CA ALA A 43 -0.59 -9.41 4.91
C ALA A 43 -1.07 -10.61 4.05
N SER A 44 -2.39 -10.79 3.91
CA SER A 44 -2.99 -11.90 3.15
C SER A 44 -3.20 -11.61 1.65
N CYS A 45 -2.95 -10.38 1.19
CA CYS A 45 -3.23 -9.96 -0.18
C CYS A 45 -1.95 -9.48 -0.86
N TRP A 46 -1.42 -10.27 -1.79
CA TRP A 46 -0.18 -9.96 -2.53
C TRP A 46 -0.33 -8.94 -3.66
N SER A 47 -1.51 -8.31 -3.78
CA SER A 47 -1.72 -7.20 -4.69
C SER A 47 -0.83 -6.01 -4.31
N ARG A 48 -0.40 -5.24 -5.31
CA ARG A 48 0.39 -4.03 -5.12
C ARG A 48 -0.39 -2.99 -4.30
N GLY A 49 0.16 -2.60 -3.16
CA GLY A 49 -0.36 -1.59 -2.26
C GLY A 49 0.12 -0.17 -2.59
N LEU A 50 -0.18 0.75 -1.68
CA LEU A 50 0.11 2.18 -1.84
C LEU A 50 1.54 2.57 -1.44
N LEU A 51 2.20 1.78 -0.60
CA LEU A 51 3.48 2.12 -0.01
C LEU A 51 4.63 1.58 -0.84
N SER A 52 5.67 2.38 -1.00
CA SER A 52 6.81 2.06 -1.83
C SER A 52 8.11 2.52 -1.19
N PHE A 53 9.19 1.80 -1.49
CA PHE A 53 10.54 2.09 -1.04
C PHE A 53 11.52 2.05 -2.21
N THR A 54 12.38 3.06 -2.32
CA THR A 54 13.31 3.19 -3.44
C THR A 54 14.58 3.94 -3.04
N VAL A 55 15.56 3.93 -3.96
CA VAL A 55 16.76 4.77 -3.92
C VAL A 55 16.51 6.02 -4.76
N LEU A 56 16.49 7.19 -4.11
CA LEU A 56 16.25 8.49 -4.74
C LEU A 56 17.38 9.48 -4.38
N ASN A 57 18.07 10.00 -5.39
CA ASN A 57 19.11 11.03 -5.25
C ASN A 57 20.18 10.75 -4.18
N GLY A 58 20.63 9.49 -4.07
CA GLY A 58 21.63 9.12 -3.07
C GLY A 58 21.08 8.81 -1.67
N SER A 59 19.76 8.82 -1.51
CA SER A 59 19.07 8.54 -0.25
C SER A 59 18.14 7.34 -0.39
N LEU A 60 17.95 6.62 0.72
CA LEU A 60 16.89 5.62 0.84
C LEU A 60 15.62 6.34 1.25
N VAL A 61 14.53 6.14 0.50
CA VAL A 61 13.26 6.83 0.76
C VAL A 61 12.09 5.87 0.72
N SER A 62 11.13 6.08 1.63
CA SER A 62 9.82 5.45 1.58
C SER A 62 8.74 6.50 1.39
N TYR A 63 7.76 6.19 0.53
CA TYR A 63 6.67 7.09 0.21
C TYR A 63 5.37 6.34 -0.04
N ALA A 64 4.25 7.03 0.14
CA ALA A 64 2.96 6.63 -0.38
C ALA A 64 2.83 7.15 -1.81
N ALA A 65 2.42 6.30 -2.75
CA ALA A 65 2.23 6.59 -4.16
C ALA A 65 0.96 7.43 -4.44
N THR A 66 0.78 8.51 -3.68
CA THR A 66 -0.27 9.51 -3.87
C THR A 66 0.13 10.50 -4.97
N LYS A 67 -0.76 11.44 -5.32
CA LYS A 67 -0.51 12.46 -6.35
C LYS A 67 -0.63 13.87 -5.76
N PRO A 68 0.48 14.58 -5.48
CA PRO A 68 1.88 14.16 -5.60
C PRO A 68 2.29 13.10 -4.54
N PRO A 69 3.41 12.37 -4.72
CA PRO A 69 3.86 11.37 -3.76
C PRO A 69 4.19 11.95 -2.39
N GLN A 70 3.78 11.27 -1.32
CA GLN A 70 4.01 11.69 0.06
C GLN A 70 5.08 10.83 0.72
N TYR A 71 6.24 11.43 0.96
CA TYR A 71 7.37 10.76 1.59
C TYR A 71 7.19 10.69 3.10
N TYR A 72 7.48 9.53 3.67
CA TYR A 72 7.36 9.28 5.10
C TYR A 72 8.60 8.66 5.74
N TYR A 73 9.62 8.38 4.94
CA TYR A 73 10.93 8.04 5.45
C TYR A 73 11.98 8.54 4.46
N ALA A 74 13.07 9.10 4.98
CA ALA A 74 14.26 9.37 4.21
C ALA A 74 15.47 9.21 5.12
N SER A 75 16.52 8.58 4.59
CA SER A 75 17.78 8.40 5.30
C SER A 75 18.94 8.81 4.40
N HIS A 76 19.80 9.65 4.96
CA HIS A 76 21.14 9.89 4.43
C HIS A 76 22.06 8.78 4.94
N TYR A 77 22.90 8.23 4.05
CA TYR A 77 23.91 7.19 4.27
C TYR A 77 24.10 6.75 5.74
N ARG A 78 23.45 5.64 6.12
CA ARG A 78 23.74 4.92 7.37
C ARG A 78 24.28 3.54 7.03
N ASN A 79 25.42 3.18 7.63
CA ASN A 79 25.87 1.80 7.64
C ASN A 79 24.96 1.02 8.62
N TYR A 80 24.00 0.28 8.08
CA TYR A 80 23.30 -0.72 8.86
C TYR A 80 24.17 -1.98 8.92
N THR A 81 24.21 -2.65 10.06
CA THR A 81 24.92 -3.93 10.24
C THR A 81 24.49 -5.00 9.23
N HIS A 82 23.26 -4.91 8.72
CA HIS A 82 22.63 -5.91 7.85
C HIS A 82 22.49 -5.46 6.39
N LEU A 83 22.70 -4.18 6.08
CA LEU A 83 22.51 -3.61 4.74
C LEU A 83 23.76 -2.85 4.29
N ARG A 84 24.09 -3.03 3.02
CA ARG A 84 25.11 -2.23 2.34
C ARG A 84 24.41 -1.27 1.38
N PHE A 85 24.69 0.01 1.54
CA PHE A 85 24.25 1.06 0.63
C PHE A 85 25.44 1.92 0.24
N ASP A 86 25.71 2.06 -1.06
CA ASP A 86 26.84 2.85 -1.58
C ASP A 86 26.42 4.21 -2.17
N GLY A 87 25.17 4.62 -1.92
CA GLY A 87 24.56 5.80 -2.54
C GLY A 87 23.81 5.50 -3.84
N HIS A 88 24.02 4.35 -4.46
CA HIS A 88 23.38 3.98 -5.73
C HIS A 88 22.64 2.64 -5.63
N THR A 89 23.22 1.71 -4.89
CA THR A 89 22.80 0.32 -4.80
C THR A 89 22.61 -0.06 -3.34
N LEU A 90 21.42 -0.56 -3.01
CA LEU A 90 21.13 -1.19 -1.74
C LEU A 90 21.17 -2.72 -1.90
N SER A 91 21.88 -3.40 -1.01
CA SER A 91 21.96 -4.86 -0.97
C SER A 91 22.00 -5.38 0.47
N LEU A 92 21.52 -6.60 0.70
CA LEU A 92 21.70 -7.29 1.97
C LEU A 92 23.17 -7.73 2.14
N VAL A 93 23.71 -7.59 3.35
CA VAL A 93 25.00 -8.22 3.70
C VAL A 93 24.78 -9.74 3.69
N TYR A 94 25.63 -10.46 2.96
CA TYR A 94 25.35 -11.83 2.53
C TYR A 94 25.29 -12.84 3.70
N PHE A 95 24.07 -13.16 4.12
CA PHE A 95 23.73 -14.29 4.99
C PHE A 95 22.52 -15.01 4.39
N ALA A 96 22.59 -16.33 4.24
CA ALA A 96 21.61 -17.12 3.51
C ALA A 96 20.20 -17.14 4.14
N ASP A 97 20.08 -16.74 5.40
CA ASP A 97 18.88 -16.88 6.22
C ASP A 97 18.19 -15.53 6.50
N ARG A 98 18.37 -14.53 5.61
CA ARG A 98 17.79 -13.19 5.78
C ARG A 98 17.08 -12.68 4.54
N PHE A 99 16.09 -11.82 4.72
CA PHE A 99 15.53 -11.01 3.63
C PHE A 99 15.06 -9.65 4.14
N LEU A 100 14.92 -8.69 3.23
CA LEU A 100 14.39 -7.36 3.50
C LEU A 100 13.00 -7.24 2.88
N LYS A 101 12.03 -6.76 3.65
CA LYS A 101 10.64 -6.64 3.19
C LYS A 101 10.05 -5.30 3.60
N LEU A 102 9.39 -4.64 2.65
CA LEU A 102 8.48 -3.53 2.94
C LEU A 102 7.10 -4.10 3.21
N GLU A 103 6.64 -3.99 4.45
CA GLU A 103 5.34 -4.49 4.87
C GLU A 103 4.21 -3.51 4.53
N HIS A 104 2.99 -4.04 4.48
CA HIS A 104 1.75 -3.27 4.22
C HIS A 104 1.50 -2.13 5.21
N ASN A 105 2.11 -2.18 6.39
CA ASN A 105 2.05 -1.18 7.45
C ASN A 105 3.12 -0.08 7.29
N GLY A 106 3.94 -0.14 6.25
CA GLY A 106 4.98 0.84 5.93
C GLY A 106 6.32 0.60 6.61
N HIS A 107 6.45 -0.45 7.42
CA HIS A 107 7.72 -0.85 8.03
C HIS A 107 8.62 -1.56 7.02
N LEU A 108 9.90 -1.20 7.00
CA LEU A 108 10.92 -1.86 6.19
C LEU A 108 11.79 -2.71 7.11
N ARG A 109 11.58 -4.02 7.10
CA ARG A 109 12.14 -4.95 8.09
C ARG A 109 13.11 -5.94 7.48
N VAL A 110 14.18 -6.21 8.21
CA VAL A 110 15.09 -7.33 7.98
C VAL A 110 14.59 -8.50 8.82
N TYR A 111 14.32 -9.62 8.17
CA TYR A 111 13.95 -10.87 8.83
C TYR A 111 15.15 -11.81 8.85
N ASN A 112 15.26 -12.59 9.91
CA ASN A 112 16.20 -13.70 10.03
C ASN A 112 15.43 -14.97 10.40
N PHE A 113 15.79 -16.10 9.78
CA PHE A 113 15.16 -17.38 10.10
C PHE A 113 15.75 -17.93 11.40
N ASP A 114 14.87 -18.15 12.39
CA ASP A 114 15.20 -18.83 13.63
C ASP A 114 15.06 -20.34 13.43
N ARG A 115 16.17 -21.07 13.58
CA ARG A 115 16.21 -22.52 13.35
C ARG A 115 15.65 -23.32 14.52
N ASP A 116 15.64 -22.74 15.72
CA ASP A 116 15.15 -23.41 16.92
C ASP A 116 13.61 -23.31 16.97
N GLU A 117 13.06 -22.14 16.65
CA GLU A 117 11.60 -21.93 16.59
C GLU A 117 10.97 -22.28 15.23
N LEU A 118 11.79 -22.50 14.20
CA LEU A 118 11.36 -22.72 12.81
C LEU A 118 10.48 -21.57 12.27
N ASP A 119 10.80 -20.34 12.66
CA ASP A 119 10.01 -19.14 12.39
C ASP A 119 10.87 -17.95 11.96
N TRP A 120 10.29 -17.01 11.22
CA TRP A 120 10.98 -15.79 10.79
C TRP A 120 10.84 -14.70 11.84
N LYS A 121 11.96 -14.26 12.41
CA LYS A 121 11.99 -13.17 13.40
C LYS A 121 12.41 -11.86 12.77
N VAL A 122 11.80 -10.78 13.23
CA VAL A 122 12.22 -9.42 12.90
C VAL A 122 13.55 -9.15 13.59
N GLU A 123 14.61 -8.99 12.80
CA GLU A 123 15.95 -8.67 13.30
C GLU A 123 16.14 -7.15 13.43
N SER A 124 15.64 -6.38 12.46
CA SER A 124 15.77 -4.92 12.45
C SER A 124 14.65 -4.24 11.66
N ASP A 125 14.30 -3.02 12.07
CA ASP A 125 13.39 -2.14 11.33
C ASP A 125 14.15 -0.88 10.88
N ILE A 126 14.33 -0.75 9.57
CA ILE A 126 15.20 0.25 8.95
C ILE A 126 14.55 1.63 8.96
N CYS A 127 13.21 1.67 8.94
CA CYS A 127 12.44 2.90 8.88
C CYS A 127 12.26 3.58 10.25
N VAL A 128 12.67 2.96 11.36
CA VAL A 128 12.66 3.60 12.69
C VAL A 128 13.86 4.54 12.81
N SER A 129 13.66 5.86 12.74
CA SER A 129 14.64 6.81 13.26
C SER A 129 14.64 6.76 14.78
N GLU A 130 15.82 6.95 15.40
CA GLU A 130 16.17 6.82 16.83
C GLU A 130 15.31 7.59 17.87
N SER A 131 14.18 8.15 17.48
CA SER A 131 13.28 8.94 18.32
C SER A 131 11.93 8.22 18.47
N ASN A 132 11.91 7.05 19.15
CA ASN A 132 10.72 6.39 19.73
C ASN A 132 9.38 6.81 19.12
N ILE A 133 9.19 6.64 17.82
CA ILE A 133 7.90 6.94 17.22
C ILE A 133 7.07 5.71 17.54
N GLY A 134 6.17 5.84 18.52
CA GLY A 134 5.34 4.75 19.02
C GLY A 134 4.45 4.13 17.93
N LYS A 135 3.37 3.46 18.33
CA LYS A 135 2.45 2.74 17.42
C LYS A 135 1.93 3.57 16.21
N CYS A 136 2.06 4.89 16.21
CA CYS A 136 1.58 5.80 15.17
C CYS A 136 2.68 6.35 14.23
N GLY A 137 3.92 5.83 14.27
CA GLY A 137 5.05 6.36 13.49
C GLY A 137 5.14 5.97 12.02
N TYR A 138 4.07 5.42 11.46
CA TYR A 138 4.02 4.85 10.13
C TYR A 138 2.70 5.20 9.45
N PRO A 139 2.63 5.22 8.10
CA PRO A 139 1.38 5.50 7.41
C PRO A 139 0.43 4.32 7.59
N MET A 140 -0.53 4.45 8.52
CA MET A 140 -1.63 3.50 8.59
C MET A 140 -2.62 3.86 7.49
N ALA A 141 -2.57 3.10 6.39
CA ALA A 141 -3.60 3.14 5.37
C ALA A 141 -4.83 2.38 5.88
N ILE A 142 -5.99 3.03 5.83
CA ILE A 142 -7.25 2.44 6.28
C ILE A 142 -7.67 1.36 5.28
N TYR A 143 -7.62 0.10 5.71
CA TYR A 143 -8.23 -1.00 4.98
C TYR A 143 -9.35 -1.60 5.85
N GLY A 144 -10.58 -1.16 5.56
CA GLY A 144 -11.81 -1.67 6.19
C GLY A 144 -12.29 -0.91 7.42
N ARG A 145 -13.61 -0.89 7.63
CA ARG A 145 -14.28 -0.29 8.80
C ARG A 145 -14.18 -1.22 10.01
N LYS A 146 -12.98 -1.40 10.55
CA LYS A 146 -12.84 -1.83 11.95
C LYS A 146 -12.68 -0.56 12.77
N ALA A 147 -13.43 -0.43 13.87
CA ALA A 147 -13.43 0.76 14.72
C ALA A 147 -12.03 1.15 15.25
N ASP A 148 -11.07 0.23 15.15
CA ASP A 148 -9.71 0.34 15.66
C ASP A 148 -8.65 0.63 14.56
N LEU A 149 -9.05 0.78 13.29
CA LEU A 149 -8.13 0.84 12.13
C LEU A 149 -8.16 2.17 11.33
N GLY A 150 -8.87 3.19 11.82
CA GLY A 150 -8.78 4.57 11.30
C GLY A 150 -10.13 5.28 11.08
N CYS A 151 -10.10 6.49 10.51
CA CYS A 151 -11.27 7.36 10.31
C CYS A 151 -11.60 7.56 8.82
N THR A 152 -12.87 7.47 8.44
CA THR A 152 -13.30 7.80 7.06
C THR A 152 -14.04 9.13 7.02
N GLU A 153 -13.92 9.85 5.90
CA GLU A 153 -14.64 11.09 5.67
C GLU A 153 -16.16 10.82 5.66
N LEU A 154 -16.92 11.50 6.54
CA LEU A 154 -18.38 11.44 6.52
C LEU A 154 -18.98 12.21 5.34
N THR A 155 -18.32 13.30 4.95
CA THR A 155 -18.69 14.14 3.80
C THR A 155 -17.44 14.33 2.97
N SER A 156 -17.47 13.85 1.72
CA SER A 156 -16.35 14.03 0.81
C SER A 156 -16.19 15.51 0.44
N ILE A 157 -14.94 15.95 0.37
CA ILE A 157 -14.58 17.31 -0.02
C ILE A 157 -14.77 17.46 -1.54
N SER A 158 -15.61 18.40 -1.98
CA SER A 158 -15.88 18.65 -3.39
C SER A 158 -15.14 19.87 -3.92
N CYS A 159 -14.44 19.72 -5.06
CA CYS A 159 -13.79 20.85 -5.73
C CYS A 159 -14.77 21.93 -6.19
N ASP A 160 -16.05 21.59 -6.40
CA ASP A 160 -17.06 22.51 -6.94
C ASP A 160 -17.63 23.46 -5.86
N SER A 161 -17.21 23.26 -4.62
CA SER A 161 -17.82 23.86 -3.42
C SER A 161 -16.77 24.50 -2.50
N LEU A 162 -15.75 25.12 -3.11
CA LEU A 162 -14.63 25.74 -2.38
C LEU A 162 -15.08 26.74 -1.30
N GLN A 163 -16.21 27.45 -1.51
CA GLN A 163 -16.75 28.39 -0.53
C GLN A 163 -17.20 27.75 0.78
N TYR A 164 -17.45 26.44 0.78
CA TYR A 164 -17.89 25.67 1.96
C TYR A 164 -16.73 24.94 2.65
N HIS A 165 -15.51 25.06 2.11
CA HIS A 165 -14.32 24.49 2.71
C HIS A 165 -13.86 25.33 3.90
N SER A 166 -13.60 24.65 5.02
CA SER A 166 -12.99 25.25 6.19
C SER A 166 -11.88 24.37 6.73
N LEU A 167 -11.11 24.90 7.67
CA LEU A 167 -10.01 24.18 8.32
C LEU A 167 -10.35 23.95 9.79
N LEU A 168 -10.39 22.70 10.20
CA LEU A 168 -10.53 22.25 11.58
C LEU A 168 -9.14 22.11 12.21
N GLU A 169 -8.86 22.89 13.24
CA GLU A 169 -7.62 22.81 14.00
C GLU A 169 -7.62 21.60 14.95
N LEU A 170 -6.57 20.78 14.88
CA LEU A 170 -6.28 19.72 15.83
C LEU A 170 -5.16 20.17 16.76
N ARG A 171 -5.52 20.52 17.98
CA ARG A 171 -4.58 21.00 19.00
C ARG A 171 -3.69 19.89 19.50
N ASP A 172 -2.46 20.25 19.84
CA ASP A 172 -1.46 19.35 20.43
C ASP A 172 -1.18 18.09 19.59
N THR A 173 -1.30 18.19 18.26
CA THR A 173 -1.01 17.10 17.33
C THR A 173 0.10 17.45 16.35
N THR A 174 0.80 16.41 15.88
CA THR A 174 1.77 16.46 14.77
C THR A 174 1.45 15.40 13.72
N TYR A 175 2.02 15.59 12.53
CA TYR A 175 1.99 14.60 11.48
C TYR A 175 3.18 13.65 11.59
N PHE A 176 2.94 12.35 11.46
CA PHE A 176 3.94 11.32 11.72
C PHE A 176 5.24 11.46 10.90
N ALA A 177 5.14 12.00 9.69
CA ALA A 177 6.26 12.17 8.76
C ALA A 177 6.78 13.62 8.67
N PHE A 178 6.42 14.49 9.61
CA PHE A 178 6.78 15.91 9.53
C PHE A 178 8.31 16.13 9.49
N ASP A 179 9.05 15.48 10.38
CA ASP A 179 10.52 15.66 10.47
C ASP A 179 11.27 15.13 9.24
N ILE A 180 10.77 14.07 8.61
CA ILE A 180 11.34 13.51 7.37
C ILE A 180 11.30 14.54 6.24
N SER A 181 10.19 15.25 6.10
CA SER A 181 10.07 16.28 5.07
C SER A 181 11.08 17.42 5.26
N PHE A 182 11.59 17.65 6.48
CA PHE A 182 12.63 18.64 6.75
C PHE A 182 14.03 18.17 6.30
N GLN A 183 14.27 16.86 6.27
CA GLN A 183 15.53 16.28 5.82
C GLN A 183 15.65 16.28 4.28
N ILE A 184 14.53 16.13 3.57
CA ILE A 184 14.52 16.17 2.10
C ILE A 184 14.39 17.64 1.64
N ASN A 185 15.46 18.23 1.09
CA ASN A 185 15.43 19.55 0.42
C ASN A 185 14.55 19.52 -0.85
N SER A 186 13.23 19.43 -0.69
CA SER A 186 12.25 19.19 -1.76
C SER A 186 11.16 20.26 -1.81
N SER A 187 10.53 20.36 -2.98
CA SER A 187 9.34 21.19 -3.26
C SER A 187 8.06 20.73 -2.54
N ILE A 188 8.17 19.81 -1.57
CA ILE A 188 7.05 19.29 -0.78
C ILE A 188 6.48 20.37 0.15
N TRP A 189 7.31 21.35 0.53
CA TRP A 189 6.92 22.48 1.36
C TRP A 189 6.29 23.60 0.54
N PHE A 190 5.23 24.19 1.08
CA PHE A 190 4.83 25.52 0.66
C PHE A 190 5.72 26.55 1.40
N GLU A 191 6.42 27.41 0.65
CA GLU A 191 7.31 28.44 1.19
C GLU A 191 6.55 29.66 1.77
N GLY A 192 5.41 29.40 2.40
CA GLY A 192 4.64 30.40 3.13
C GLY A 192 5.37 30.82 4.40
N THR A 193 5.46 32.13 4.64
CA THR A 193 6.10 32.67 5.86
C THR A 193 5.12 32.84 7.02
N LYS A 194 3.80 32.81 6.72
CA LYS A 194 2.71 32.92 7.68
C LYS A 194 1.77 31.73 7.56
N LEU A 195 1.14 31.39 8.69
CA LEU A 195 0.12 30.34 8.75
C LEU A 195 -1.05 30.61 7.78
N ASP A 196 -1.49 31.86 7.67
CA ASP A 196 -2.63 32.22 6.81
C ASP A 196 -2.35 31.99 5.33
N ASP A 197 -1.09 32.14 4.90
CA ASP A 197 -0.68 31.84 3.51
C ASP A 197 -0.86 30.34 3.23
N CYS A 198 -0.46 29.48 4.17
CA CYS A 198 -0.60 28.04 4.10
C CYS A 198 -2.06 27.59 4.11
N LYS A 199 -2.87 28.19 5.00
CA LYS A 199 -4.32 27.93 5.07
C LYS A 199 -4.99 28.28 3.75
N THR A 200 -4.69 29.46 3.20
CA THR A 200 -5.24 29.93 1.93
C THR A 200 -4.81 29.05 0.76
N ALA A 201 -3.54 28.65 0.72
CA ALA A 201 -3.01 27.73 -0.29
C ALA A 201 -3.73 26.37 -0.26
N CYS A 202 -4.00 25.80 0.91
CA CYS A 202 -4.73 24.54 1.00
C CYS A 202 -6.22 24.67 0.66
N LEU A 203 -6.88 25.75 1.08
CA LEU A 203 -8.30 25.97 0.78
C LEU A 203 -8.54 26.10 -0.72
N SER A 204 -7.65 26.81 -1.43
CA SER A 204 -7.69 26.99 -2.89
C SER A 204 -7.19 25.79 -3.69
N ASN A 205 -6.44 24.87 -3.09
CA ASN A 205 -5.98 23.64 -3.73
C ASN A 205 -6.96 22.49 -3.47
N CYS A 206 -7.61 21.96 -4.51
CA CYS A 206 -8.57 20.88 -4.32
C CYS A 206 -7.93 19.56 -3.87
N SER A 207 -6.69 19.29 -4.28
CA SER A 207 -5.99 18.08 -3.84
C SER A 207 -5.51 18.16 -2.40
N CYS A 208 -5.49 19.35 -1.77
CA CYS A 208 -5.08 19.48 -0.38
C CYS A 208 -6.20 19.09 0.58
N LYS A 209 -5.90 18.14 1.49
CA LYS A 209 -6.79 17.67 2.56
C LYS A 209 -6.37 18.14 3.94
N ALA A 210 -5.10 18.48 4.16
CA ALA A 210 -4.65 19.01 5.45
C ALA A 210 -3.41 19.91 5.34
N VAL A 211 -3.21 20.73 6.35
CA VAL A 211 -2.03 21.59 6.53
C VAL A 211 -1.34 21.22 7.83
N VAL A 212 -0.03 21.03 7.79
CA VAL A 212 0.79 20.92 9.00
C VAL A 212 1.68 22.14 9.10
N TRP A 213 1.59 22.87 10.20
CA TRP A 213 2.33 24.11 10.43
C TRP A 213 3.38 23.94 11.51
N ALA A 214 4.63 24.30 11.22
CA ALA A 214 5.68 24.39 12.23
C ALA A 214 5.47 25.64 13.11
N VAL A 215 5.21 25.44 14.41
CA VAL A 215 5.07 26.51 15.40
C VAL A 215 6.45 27.03 15.83
N THR A 216 7.42 26.14 15.96
CA THR A 216 8.82 26.45 16.31
C THR A 216 9.76 26.14 15.13
N GLY A 217 10.93 26.80 15.07
CA GLY A 217 11.92 26.58 14.02
C GLY A 217 11.74 27.42 12.75
N ARG A 218 12.12 26.88 11.58
CA ARG A 218 11.94 27.54 10.27
C ARG A 218 10.45 27.51 9.92
N LYS A 219 9.76 28.66 10.02
CA LYS A 219 8.34 28.86 9.66
C LYS A 219 8.03 28.34 8.25
N LYS A 220 7.49 27.13 8.16
CA LYS A 220 7.11 26.44 6.92
C LYS A 220 5.87 25.59 7.17
N CYS A 221 5.17 25.24 6.09
CA CYS A 221 4.03 24.33 6.15
C CYS A 221 4.07 23.24 5.09
N LEU A 222 3.57 22.08 5.51
CA LEU A 222 3.38 20.91 4.67
C LEU A 222 1.91 20.86 4.24
N LEU A 223 1.66 20.78 2.94
CA LEU A 223 0.33 20.57 2.37
C LEU A 223 0.18 19.07 2.06
N LEU A 224 -0.80 18.43 2.69
CA LEU A 224 -1.05 17.00 2.54
C LEU A 224 -2.20 16.77 1.58
N ASN A 225 -2.01 15.89 0.60
CA ASN A 225 -3.06 15.42 -0.30
C ASN A 225 -3.78 14.17 0.21
N GLU A 226 -3.12 13.35 1.01
CA GLU A 226 -3.76 12.33 1.83
C GLU A 226 -3.33 12.47 3.29
N VAL A 227 -4.27 12.17 4.19
CA VAL A 227 -4.05 12.23 5.64
C VAL A 227 -3.90 10.80 6.17
N PHE A 228 -2.67 10.44 6.56
CA PHE A 228 -2.36 9.17 7.22
C PHE A 228 -2.38 9.37 8.75
N SER A 229 -1.34 8.94 9.45
CA SER A 229 -1.27 8.97 10.91
C SER A 229 -1.05 10.38 11.45
N ILE A 230 -1.90 10.76 12.40
CA ILE A 230 -1.73 11.95 13.23
C ILE A 230 -1.33 11.45 14.62
N MET A 231 -0.35 12.10 15.22
CA MET A 231 0.20 11.73 16.52
C MET A 231 0.03 12.88 17.49
N ASP A 232 0.00 12.59 18.78
CA ASP A 232 0.11 13.64 19.79
C ASP A 232 1.50 14.29 19.70
N ASN A 233 1.55 15.60 19.93
CA ASN A 233 2.80 16.31 20.17
C ASN A 233 3.41 15.77 21.48
N GLY A 234 4.30 14.77 21.37
CA GLY A 234 5.12 14.32 22.49
C GLY A 234 6.08 15.42 22.98
N GLU A 235 6.99 15.08 23.90
CA GLU A 235 8.08 15.98 24.35
C GLU A 235 9.18 16.18 23.28
N GLY A 236 8.77 16.45 22.03
CA GLY A 236 9.63 16.70 20.88
C GLY A 236 10.11 18.15 20.77
N ARG A 237 11.16 18.34 19.96
CA ARG A 237 11.87 19.61 19.81
C ARG A 237 11.10 20.67 19.01
N ASP A 238 10.24 20.22 18.09
CA ASP A 238 9.43 21.10 17.25
C ASP A 238 7.93 20.86 17.43
N ARG A 239 7.24 21.91 17.90
CA ARG A 239 5.78 21.89 18.04
C ARG A 239 5.16 22.16 16.68
N THR A 240 4.24 21.32 16.26
CA THR A 240 3.45 21.56 15.04
C THR A 240 1.97 21.64 15.37
N THR A 241 1.17 22.06 14.40
CA THR A 241 -0.28 22.04 14.48
C THR A 241 -0.84 21.55 13.17
N VAL A 242 -1.78 20.61 13.24
CA VAL A 242 -2.44 20.02 12.08
C VAL A 242 -3.81 20.68 11.88
N PHE A 243 -4.14 21.04 10.64
CA PHE A 243 -5.43 21.56 10.24
C PHE A 243 -6.04 20.63 9.19
N LEU A 244 -7.18 20.02 9.49
CA LEU A 244 -7.93 19.20 8.53
C LEU A 244 -8.88 20.05 7.70
N LYS A 245 -8.88 19.85 6.39
CA LYS A 245 -9.86 20.46 5.51
C LYS A 245 -11.17 19.69 5.62
N VAL A 246 -12.25 20.41 5.86
CA VAL A 246 -13.59 19.85 6.00
C VAL A 246 -14.58 20.66 5.17
N GLN A 247 -15.68 20.05 4.77
CA GLN A 247 -16.77 20.71 4.06
C GLN A 247 -17.97 20.86 5.00
N ASN A 248 -18.36 22.11 5.28
CA ASN A 248 -19.37 22.42 6.31
C ASN A 248 -20.83 22.26 5.83
N GLN A 249 -21.05 22.02 4.53
CA GLN A 249 -22.38 21.86 3.96
C GLN A 249 -22.34 20.93 2.74
N SER A 250 -23.23 19.94 2.67
CA SER A 250 -23.48 19.20 1.43
C SER A 250 -24.17 20.15 0.43
N PRO A 251 -23.80 20.12 -0.86
CA PRO A 251 -24.50 20.94 -1.84
C PRO A 251 -25.96 20.49 -1.88
N ILE A 252 -26.87 21.43 -1.61
CA ILE A 252 -28.30 21.22 -1.79
C ILE A 252 -28.53 21.01 -3.29
N ILE A 253 -28.71 19.76 -3.71
CA ILE A 253 -29.11 19.44 -5.09
C ILE A 253 -30.57 19.85 -5.25
N SER A 254 -30.81 21.08 -5.71
CA SER A 254 -32.10 21.53 -6.19
C SER A 254 -32.25 21.19 -7.68
N GLY A 255 -33.09 20.19 -7.99
CA GLY A 255 -33.79 20.10 -9.28
C GLY A 255 -33.09 19.38 -10.44
N GLY A 256 -33.28 18.05 -10.50
CA GLY A 256 -33.67 17.27 -11.68
C GLY A 256 -32.90 17.41 -13.01
N LYS A 257 -32.07 16.40 -13.30
CA LYS A 257 -32.08 15.64 -14.57
C LYS A 257 -31.49 14.25 -14.30
N ASN A 258 -32.21 13.21 -14.70
CA ASN A 258 -31.83 11.81 -14.54
C ASN A 258 -30.54 11.46 -15.30
N SER A 259 -29.38 11.72 -14.71
CA SER A 259 -28.20 10.90 -14.96
C SER A 259 -28.36 9.66 -14.11
N ARG A 260 -28.55 8.49 -14.74
CA ARG A 260 -28.46 7.20 -14.06
C ARG A 260 -27.14 7.23 -13.26
N PRO A 261 -27.16 7.03 -11.93
CA PRO A 261 -25.93 6.80 -11.23
C PRO A 261 -25.32 5.55 -11.86
N PHE A 262 -24.02 5.57 -12.13
CA PHE A 262 -23.28 4.32 -12.18
C PHE A 262 -23.70 3.56 -10.92
N LYS A 263 -24.35 2.40 -11.10
CA LYS A 263 -24.57 1.45 -10.01
C LYS A 263 -23.17 0.99 -9.58
N ASN A 264 -22.52 1.80 -8.75
CA ASN A 264 -21.61 1.24 -7.77
C ASN A 264 -22.48 0.33 -6.92
N LEU A 265 -22.06 -0.93 -6.83
CA LEU A 265 -22.73 -1.95 -6.04
C LEU A 265 -23.07 -1.37 -4.67
N ASP A 266 -24.36 -1.27 -4.36
CA ASP A 266 -24.84 -0.65 -3.14
C ASP A 266 -24.58 -1.65 -2.00
N TRP A 267 -23.41 -1.55 -1.38
CA TRP A 267 -22.95 -2.43 -0.30
C TRP A 267 -23.72 -2.26 1.02
N THR A 268 -24.74 -1.40 1.04
CA THR A 268 -25.56 -1.13 2.23
C THR A 268 -26.50 -2.27 2.60
N GLN A 269 -26.65 -3.28 1.73
CA GLN A 269 -27.48 -4.47 1.94
C GLN A 269 -26.70 -5.80 1.96
N ALA A 270 -25.37 -5.74 1.91
CA ALA A 270 -24.53 -6.92 1.88
C ALA A 270 -24.00 -7.22 3.29
N ASP A 271 -24.23 -8.45 3.78
CA ASP A 271 -23.75 -8.93 5.08
C ASP A 271 -22.22 -8.73 5.21
N GLU A 272 -21.69 -8.63 6.43
CA GLU A 272 -20.27 -8.32 6.73
C GLU A 272 -19.24 -9.22 6.00
N GLU A 273 -19.65 -10.39 5.49
CA GLU A 273 -18.83 -11.28 4.68
C GLU A 273 -18.66 -10.83 3.22
N ASP A 274 -19.31 -9.77 2.76
CA ASP A 274 -19.34 -9.38 1.34
C ASP A 274 -18.28 -8.33 0.94
N VAL A 275 -17.51 -7.84 1.91
CA VAL A 275 -16.48 -6.82 1.67
C VAL A 275 -15.21 -7.41 1.03
N HIS A 276 -14.98 -8.71 1.15
CA HIS A 276 -13.75 -9.35 0.67
C HIS A 276 -14.02 -10.18 -0.59
N LEU A 277 -13.28 -9.93 -1.69
CA LEU A 277 -13.52 -10.63 -2.96
C LEU A 277 -13.41 -12.15 -2.80
N LEU A 278 -12.49 -12.66 -1.97
CA LEU A 278 -12.36 -14.11 -1.74
C LEU A 278 -13.51 -14.72 -0.94
N SER A 279 -14.18 -13.96 -0.06
CA SER A 279 -15.35 -14.48 0.66
C SER A 279 -16.59 -14.47 -0.23
N VAL A 280 -16.77 -13.41 -1.03
CA VAL A 280 -17.80 -13.37 -2.08
C VAL A 280 -17.59 -14.51 -3.08
N PHE A 281 -16.34 -14.71 -3.53
CA PHE A 281 -15.96 -15.80 -4.43
C PHE A 281 -16.26 -17.15 -3.82
N ARG A 282 -15.83 -17.40 -2.57
CA ARG A 282 -16.11 -18.65 -1.86
C ARG A 282 -17.60 -18.95 -1.80
N ARG A 283 -18.40 -17.99 -1.31
CA ARG A 283 -19.85 -18.16 -1.17
C ARG A 283 -20.52 -18.41 -2.53
N LYS A 284 -20.12 -17.68 -3.57
CA LYS A 284 -20.65 -17.86 -4.93
C LYS A 284 -20.17 -19.15 -5.59
N ALA A 285 -18.98 -19.64 -5.28
CA ALA A 285 -18.51 -20.96 -5.69
C ALA A 285 -19.31 -22.09 -5.04
N GLU A 286 -19.51 -22.02 -3.72
CA GLU A 286 -20.30 -22.99 -2.95
C GLU A 286 -21.78 -23.02 -3.39
N GLN A 287 -22.31 -21.92 -3.91
CA GLN A 287 -23.67 -21.80 -4.45
C GLN A 287 -23.79 -22.12 -5.95
N GLU A 288 -22.71 -22.51 -6.63
CA GLU A 288 -22.64 -22.69 -8.10
C GLU A 288 -23.05 -21.44 -8.91
N GLN A 289 -22.83 -20.26 -8.33
CA GLN A 289 -23.24 -18.95 -8.85
C GLN A 289 -22.05 -18.05 -9.23
N LEU A 290 -20.92 -18.63 -9.63
CA LEU A 290 -19.70 -17.86 -9.98
C LEU A 290 -19.94 -16.81 -11.07
N MET A 291 -20.82 -17.10 -12.03
CA MET A 291 -21.17 -16.18 -13.11
C MET A 291 -21.85 -14.90 -12.63
N ASP A 292 -22.42 -14.86 -11.42
CA ASP A 292 -23.00 -13.64 -10.84
C ASP A 292 -21.94 -12.59 -10.50
N MET A 293 -20.67 -13.00 -10.39
CA MET A 293 -19.53 -12.11 -10.14
C MET A 293 -18.95 -11.52 -11.43
N VAL A 294 -19.36 -12.03 -12.58
CA VAL A 294 -18.84 -11.63 -13.89
C VAL A 294 -19.73 -10.52 -14.45
N ASP A 295 -19.11 -9.48 -15.01
CA ASP A 295 -19.85 -8.41 -15.67
C ASP A 295 -20.77 -8.95 -16.77
N LYS A 296 -21.99 -8.39 -16.85
CA LYS A 296 -23.03 -8.80 -17.82
C LYS A 296 -22.78 -8.30 -19.24
N ASN A 297 -21.54 -8.02 -19.60
CA ASN A 297 -21.15 -7.62 -20.95
C ASN A 297 -21.31 -8.81 -21.92
N GLU A 298 -21.78 -8.56 -23.14
CA GLU A 298 -22.02 -9.56 -24.18
C GLU A 298 -20.81 -10.49 -24.42
N ASP A 299 -19.58 -9.96 -24.42
CA ASP A 299 -18.36 -10.76 -24.64
C ASP A 299 -18.08 -11.74 -23.50
N MET A 300 -18.26 -11.30 -22.25
CA MET A 300 -18.07 -12.14 -21.06
C MET A 300 -19.16 -13.21 -20.94
N GLN A 301 -20.37 -12.92 -21.42
CA GLN A 301 -21.46 -13.89 -21.48
C GLN A 301 -21.28 -14.90 -22.63
N LEU A 302 -20.71 -14.47 -23.76
CA LEU A 302 -20.37 -15.35 -24.88
C LEU A 302 -19.35 -16.43 -24.47
N HIS A 303 -18.37 -16.06 -23.66
CA HIS A 303 -17.28 -16.92 -23.21
C HIS A 303 -17.50 -17.53 -21.81
N ARG A 304 -18.76 -17.75 -21.40
CA ARG A 304 -19.12 -18.16 -20.02
C ARG A 304 -18.30 -19.34 -19.49
N GLU A 305 -18.07 -20.34 -20.34
CA GLU A 305 -17.41 -21.60 -19.95
C GLU A 305 -15.93 -21.36 -19.66
N ALA A 306 -15.25 -20.61 -20.52
CA ALA A 306 -13.85 -20.24 -20.33
C ALA A 306 -13.65 -19.35 -19.09
N VAL A 307 -14.58 -18.42 -18.83
CA VAL A 307 -14.53 -17.57 -17.63
C VAL A 307 -14.70 -18.40 -16.36
N THR A 308 -15.67 -19.32 -16.35
CA THR A 308 -15.91 -20.22 -15.20
C THR A 308 -14.73 -21.16 -14.96
N GLU A 309 -14.12 -21.66 -16.03
CA GLU A 309 -12.92 -22.50 -15.96
C GLU A 309 -11.71 -21.72 -15.42
N MET A 310 -11.51 -20.48 -15.87
CA MET A 310 -10.44 -19.61 -15.38
C MET A 310 -10.64 -19.25 -13.89
N MET A 311 -11.88 -19.03 -13.46
CA MET A 311 -12.23 -18.81 -12.06
C MET A 311 -11.96 -20.08 -11.22
N SER A 312 -12.31 -21.26 -11.73
CA SER A 312 -11.99 -22.54 -11.07
C SER A 312 -10.47 -22.77 -10.97
N LEU A 313 -9.71 -22.43 -12.01
CA LEU A 313 -8.25 -22.53 -12.02
C LEU A 313 -7.63 -21.61 -10.96
N ALA A 314 -8.14 -20.38 -10.82
CA ALA A 314 -7.73 -19.46 -9.77
C ALA A 314 -8.02 -20.05 -8.38
N ALA A 315 -9.20 -20.64 -8.17
CA ALA A 315 -9.55 -21.30 -6.92
C ALA A 315 -8.63 -22.49 -6.59
N TRP A 316 -8.22 -23.27 -7.60
CA TRP A 316 -7.28 -24.38 -7.44
C TRP A 316 -5.88 -23.90 -7.00
N CYS A 317 -5.43 -22.76 -7.51
CA CYS A 317 -4.16 -22.15 -7.11
C CYS A 317 -4.21 -21.56 -5.69
N LEU A 318 -5.37 -21.06 -5.28
CA LEU A 318 -5.55 -20.34 -4.02
C LEU A 318 -5.92 -21.23 -2.84
N GLN A 319 -6.17 -22.53 -3.05
CA GLN A 319 -6.62 -23.45 -2.01
C GLN A 319 -5.80 -23.36 -0.72
N GLY A 320 -6.47 -23.40 0.42
CA GLY A 320 -5.81 -23.35 1.72
C GLY A 320 -4.82 -24.51 1.97
N ASP A 321 -5.16 -25.71 1.49
CA ASP A 321 -4.31 -26.90 1.58
C ASP A 321 -3.17 -26.86 0.54
N PHE A 322 -1.95 -26.60 1.00
CA PHE A 322 -0.77 -26.48 0.13
C PHE A 322 -0.45 -27.77 -0.64
N ALA A 323 -0.82 -28.95 -0.13
CA ALA A 323 -0.54 -30.23 -0.78
C ALA A 323 -1.43 -30.48 -2.02
N LYS A 324 -2.57 -29.78 -2.11
CA LYS A 324 -3.52 -29.87 -3.23
C LYS A 324 -3.33 -28.81 -4.29
N ARG A 325 -2.48 -27.81 -4.03
CA ARG A 325 -2.19 -26.75 -5.01
C ARG A 325 -1.47 -27.34 -6.23
N PRO A 326 -1.85 -26.96 -7.46
CA PRO A 326 -1.17 -27.41 -8.65
C PRO A 326 0.22 -26.79 -8.74
N SER A 327 1.17 -27.53 -9.33
CA SER A 327 2.44 -26.92 -9.73
C SER A 327 2.22 -25.93 -10.88
N MET A 328 3.09 -24.93 -11.02
CA MET A 328 3.01 -23.99 -12.15
C MET A 328 3.03 -24.68 -13.51
N SER A 329 3.73 -25.81 -13.65
CA SER A 329 3.71 -26.60 -14.89
C SER A 329 2.33 -27.20 -15.20
N LEU A 330 1.55 -27.49 -14.18
CA LEU A 330 0.20 -28.03 -14.31
C LEU A 330 -0.81 -26.92 -14.61
N VAL A 331 -0.62 -25.73 -14.02
CA VAL A 331 -1.41 -24.53 -14.32
C VAL A 331 -1.26 -24.12 -15.79
N VAL A 332 -0.03 -24.08 -16.32
CA VAL A 332 0.21 -23.76 -17.74
C VAL A 332 -0.51 -24.76 -18.66
N LYS A 333 -0.40 -26.05 -18.37
CA LYS A 333 -1.12 -27.09 -19.13
C LYS A 333 -2.64 -26.94 -19.06
N ALA A 334 -3.18 -26.49 -17.92
CA ALA A 334 -4.61 -26.24 -17.79
C ALA A 334 -5.06 -25.03 -18.63
N VAL A 335 -4.28 -23.94 -18.65
CA VAL A 335 -4.55 -22.77 -19.51
C VAL A 335 -4.46 -23.12 -21.00
N GLU A 336 -3.57 -24.05 -21.38
CA GLU A 336 -3.45 -24.57 -22.74
C GLU A 336 -4.54 -25.59 -23.12
N GLY A 337 -5.46 -25.92 -22.21
CA GLY A 337 -6.53 -26.90 -22.42
C GLY A 337 -6.06 -28.36 -22.46
N LEU A 338 -4.83 -28.63 -21.99
CA LEU A 338 -4.21 -29.96 -21.97
C LEU A 338 -4.56 -30.77 -20.72
N VAL A 339 -5.04 -30.10 -19.66
CA VAL A 339 -5.42 -30.70 -18.38
C VAL A 339 -6.66 -29.99 -17.85
N THR A 340 -7.65 -30.75 -17.36
CA THR A 340 -8.84 -30.18 -16.72
C THR A 340 -8.54 -29.76 -15.28
N VAL A 341 -9.10 -28.63 -14.87
CA VAL A 341 -9.04 -28.16 -13.47
C VAL A 341 -9.70 -29.19 -12.53
N GLU A 342 -9.11 -29.39 -11.35
CA GLU A 342 -9.70 -30.27 -10.33
C GLU A 342 -11.08 -29.75 -9.88
N THR A 343 -12.06 -30.64 -9.78
CA THR A 343 -13.46 -30.26 -9.52
C THR A 343 -13.82 -30.24 -8.04
N ASN A 344 -13.06 -30.94 -7.19
CA ASN A 344 -13.28 -31.00 -5.74
C ASN A 344 -12.42 -29.97 -5.02
N LEU A 345 -12.68 -28.69 -5.29
CA LEU A 345 -11.91 -27.59 -4.73
C LEU A 345 -12.38 -27.22 -3.34
N ASN A 346 -11.44 -27.10 -2.40
CA ASN A 346 -11.72 -26.45 -1.11
C ASN A 346 -11.61 -24.93 -1.27
N TYR A 347 -12.74 -24.24 -1.23
CA TYR A 347 -12.83 -22.78 -1.32
C TYR A 347 -12.53 -22.05 0.00
N ASN A 348 -12.08 -22.78 1.02
CA ASN A 348 -11.60 -22.17 2.26
C ASN A 348 -10.20 -21.58 2.08
N PHE A 349 -10.14 -20.32 1.68
CA PHE A 349 -8.90 -19.58 1.43
C PHE A 349 -8.26 -18.98 2.69
N THR A 350 -8.85 -19.21 3.88
CA THR A 350 -8.42 -18.57 5.14
C THR A 350 -7.55 -19.46 6.03
N SER A 351 -7.19 -20.67 5.60
CA SER A 351 -6.28 -21.51 6.40
C SER A 351 -4.86 -20.92 6.40
N LEU A 352 -4.56 -20.18 7.46
CA LEU A 352 -3.20 -19.94 7.92
C LEU A 352 -2.62 -21.26 8.43
N PRO A 353 -1.37 -21.62 8.09
CA PRO A 353 -0.54 -22.40 9.00
C PRO A 353 -0.20 -21.59 10.27
#